data_AF-A0A836QPU3-F1
#
_entry.id   AF-A0A836QPU3-F1
#
_cell.length_a   1.000
_cell.length_b   1.000
_cell.length_c   1.000
_cell.angle_alpha   90.00
_cell.angle_beta   90.00
_cell.angle_gamma   90.00
#
_symmetry.space_group_name_H-M   'P 1'
#
loop_
_entity.id
_entity.type
_entity.pdbx_description
1 polymer ?
#
loop_
_entity_poly.entity_id
_entity_poly.type
_entity_poly.pdbx_seq_one_letter_code
_entity_poly.pdbx_strand_id
1 'polypeptide(L)'
;MGLDLLVKNGTVVDGSGVARYGADIGVKDGRIIEIGHIRKAAERTINADGLVVAPGFIDGHTHMDAQVSWDPLGSCSCWHG
;
A
#
# COMPACT_ATOMS: atom_id res chain seq x y z
N MET A 1 -14.88 0.42 -17.45
CA MET A 1 -14.30 -0.52 -16.48
C MET A 1 -13.63 0.28 -15.37
N GLY A 2 -14.10 0.15 -14.14
CA GLY A 2 -13.58 0.88 -12.98
C GLY A 2 -12.44 0.15 -12.26
N LEU A 3 -11.77 0.87 -11.37
CA LEU A 3 -10.75 0.36 -10.44
C LEU A 3 -11.43 -0.24 -9.19
N ASP A 4 -10.75 -1.14 -8.48
CA ASP A 4 -11.23 -1.61 -7.17
C ASP A 4 -10.84 -0.58 -6.10
N LEU A 5 -9.60 -0.10 -6.16
CA LEU A 5 -9.07 0.91 -5.26
C LEU A 5 -8.33 2.00 -6.03
N LEU A 6 -8.53 3.24 -5.60
CA LEU A 6 -7.81 4.40 -6.06
C LEU A 6 -7.27 5.19 -4.86
N VAL A 7 -5.96 5.32 -4.74
CA VAL A 7 -5.30 6.20 -3.75
C VAL A 7 -4.96 7.51 -4.46
N LYS A 8 -5.52 8.64 -4.02
CA LYS A 8 -5.36 9.95 -4.69
C LYS A 8 -4.52 10.94 -3.92
N ASN A 9 -3.91 11.88 -4.65
CA ASN A 9 -3.17 13.04 -4.11
C ASN A 9 -1.98 12.64 -3.22
N GLY A 10 -1.42 11.45 -3.43
CA GLY A 10 -0.32 10.95 -2.63
C GLY A 10 1.02 11.53 -3.08
N THR A 11 1.94 11.68 -2.12
CA THR A 11 3.37 11.81 -2.43
C THR A 11 3.98 10.41 -2.51
N VAL A 12 4.27 9.93 -3.71
CA VAL A 12 4.80 8.59 -3.96
C VAL A 12 6.30 8.54 -3.67
N VAL A 13 6.70 7.53 -2.89
CA VAL A 13 8.08 7.09 -2.68
C VAL A 13 8.12 5.62 -3.11
N ASP A 14 8.58 5.34 -4.31
CA ASP A 14 8.39 4.03 -4.98
C ASP A 14 9.42 2.95 -4.60
N GLY A 15 10.41 3.29 -3.76
CA GLY A 15 11.47 2.37 -3.33
C GLY A 15 12.60 2.17 -4.35
N SER A 16 12.55 2.81 -5.52
CA SER A 16 13.63 2.72 -6.54
C SER A 16 14.85 3.58 -6.23
N GLY A 17 14.76 4.47 -5.22
CA GLY A 17 15.79 5.43 -4.86
C GLY A 17 15.69 6.78 -5.59
N VAL A 18 14.73 6.95 -6.49
CA VAL A 18 14.44 8.24 -7.12
C VAL A 18 13.79 9.23 -6.14
N ALA A 19 13.78 10.52 -6.53
CA ALA A 19 13.09 11.55 -5.75
C ALA A 19 11.58 11.30 -5.68
N ARG A 20 10.96 11.66 -4.54
CA ARG A 20 9.51 11.59 -4.35
C ARG A 20 8.75 12.47 -5.35
N TYR A 21 7.55 12.03 -5.75
CA TYR A 21 6.71 12.74 -6.73
C TYR A 21 5.21 12.63 -6.39
N GLY A 22 4.40 13.57 -6.86
CA GLY A 22 2.95 13.51 -6.67
C GLY A 22 2.28 12.60 -7.68
N ALA A 23 1.45 11.65 -7.24
CA ALA A 23 0.68 10.78 -8.12
C ALA A 23 -0.48 10.08 -7.39
N ASP A 24 -1.43 9.59 -8.18
CA ASP A 24 -2.47 8.65 -7.77
C ASP A 24 -2.03 7.21 -8.09
N ILE A 25 -2.53 6.23 -7.34
CA ILE A 25 -2.29 4.79 -7.53
C ILE A 25 -3.62 4.09 -7.80
N GLY A 26 -3.74 3.46 -8.97
CA GLY A 26 -4.90 2.67 -9.37
C GLY A 26 -4.64 1.18 -9.23
N VAL A 27 -5.54 0.48 -8.52
CA VAL A 27 -5.47 -0.96 -8.26
C VAL A 27 -6.67 -1.67 -8.88
N LYS A 28 -6.39 -2.80 -9.53
CA LYS A 28 -7.39 -3.73 -10.06
C LYS A 28 -6.92 -5.17 -9.86
N ASP A 29 -7.80 -6.03 -9.38
CA ASP A 29 -7.56 -7.47 -9.17
C ASP A 29 -6.28 -7.73 -8.35
N GLY A 30 -6.09 -6.93 -7.29
CA GLY A 30 -4.95 -7.03 -6.38
C GLY A 30 -3.61 -6.53 -6.95
N ARG A 31 -3.60 -5.88 -8.12
CA ARG A 31 -2.39 -5.36 -8.77
C ARG A 31 -2.48 -3.86 -8.98
N ILE A 32 -1.34 -3.17 -8.85
CA ILE A 32 -1.20 -1.79 -9.32
C ILE A 32 -1.19 -1.82 -10.85
N ILE A 33 -2.18 -1.18 -11.48
CA ILE A 33 -2.31 -1.15 -12.95
C ILE A 33 -2.06 0.23 -13.55
N GLU A 34 -1.99 1.28 -12.72
CA GLU A 34 -1.78 2.65 -13.17
C GLU A 34 -1.18 3.49 -12.04
N ILE A 35 -0.23 4.35 -12.38
CA ILE A 35 0.40 5.34 -11.50
C ILE A 35 0.44 6.66 -12.26
N GLY A 36 -0.07 7.74 -11.68
CA GLY A 36 -0.11 9.06 -12.33
C GLY A 36 -1.39 9.82 -11.99
N HIS A 37 -1.87 10.68 -12.87
CA HIS A 37 -3.14 11.38 -12.67
C HIS A 37 -4.32 10.55 -13.17
N ILE A 38 -5.14 10.02 -12.26
CA ILE A 38 -6.15 9.02 -12.59
C ILE A 38 -7.57 9.61 -12.46
N ARG A 39 -8.29 9.62 -13.59
CA ARG A 39 -9.70 10.06 -13.65
C ARG A 39 -10.73 8.93 -13.68
N LYS A 40 -10.27 7.67 -13.65
CA LYS A 40 -11.13 6.48 -13.65
C LYS A 40 -11.95 6.42 -12.35
N ALA A 41 -13.19 5.93 -12.46
CA ALA A 41 -14.00 5.61 -11.28
C ALA A 41 -13.40 4.41 -10.54
N ALA A 42 -13.53 4.39 -9.21
CA ALA A 42 -13.07 3.31 -8.36
C ALA A 42 -14.16 2.93 -7.36
N GLU A 43 -14.26 1.64 -7.01
CA GLU A 43 -15.19 1.17 -5.98
C GLU A 43 -14.85 1.76 -4.61
N ARG A 44 -13.54 1.88 -4.30
CA ARG A 44 -13.03 2.56 -3.11
C ARG A 44 -12.01 3.62 -3.49
N THR A 45 -12.11 4.79 -2.86
CA THR A 45 -11.12 5.86 -2.99
C THR A 45 -10.54 6.19 -1.61
N ILE A 46 -9.22 6.33 -1.52
CA ILE A 46 -8.50 6.85 -0.36
C ILE A 46 -7.88 8.19 -0.76
N ASN A 47 -8.11 9.24 0.03
CA ASN A 47 -7.43 10.53 -0.15
C ASN A 47 -6.15 10.53 0.70
N ALA A 48 -5.00 10.61 0.05
CA ALA A 48 -3.67 10.61 0.66
C ALA A 48 -3.00 12.00 0.60
N ASP A 49 -3.80 13.07 0.51
CA ASP A 49 -3.29 14.43 0.55
C ASP A 49 -2.46 14.69 1.82
N GLY A 50 -1.27 15.26 1.64
CA GLY A 50 -0.30 15.45 2.72
C GLY A 50 0.37 14.17 3.24
N LEU A 51 0.05 13.00 2.67
CA LEU A 51 0.60 11.71 3.08
C LEU A 51 1.56 11.14 2.03
N VAL A 52 2.38 10.18 2.48
CA VAL A 52 3.26 9.38 1.61
C VAL A 52 2.58 8.08 1.23
N VAL A 53 2.70 7.70 -0.04
CA VAL A 53 2.35 6.36 -0.54
C VAL A 53 3.64 5.64 -0.90
N ALA A 54 3.89 4.51 -0.25
CA ALA A 54 5.09 3.71 -0.43
C ALA A 54 4.73 2.24 -0.64
N PRO A 55 5.65 1.42 -1.20
CA PRO A 55 5.53 -0.04 -1.12
C PRO A 55 5.33 -0.49 0.31
N GLY A 56 4.61 -1.61 0.49
CA GLY A 56 4.58 -2.29 1.78
C GLY A 56 6.00 -2.66 2.21
N PHE A 57 6.32 -2.44 3.49
CA PHE A 57 7.66 -2.74 4.00
C PHE A 57 7.91 -4.24 4.02
N ILE A 58 9.16 -4.62 3.73
CA ILE A 58 9.64 -6.00 3.83
C ILE A 58 10.47 -6.07 5.10
N ASP A 59 9.99 -6.83 6.08
CA ASP A 59 10.76 -7.15 7.27
C ASP A 59 11.69 -8.34 6.97
N GLY A 60 13.00 -8.07 6.96
CA GLY A 60 14.02 -9.07 6.65
C GLY A 60 14.38 -9.97 7.84
N HIS A 61 13.86 -9.71 9.04
CA HIS A 61 14.21 -10.47 10.23
C HIS A 61 13.07 -10.54 11.23
N THR A 62 12.38 -11.68 11.26
CA THR A 62 11.25 -11.91 12.17
C THR A 62 11.35 -13.29 12.85
N HIS A 63 10.62 -13.43 13.94
CA HIS A 63 10.40 -14.71 14.64
C HIS A 63 8.89 -15.04 14.65
N MET A 64 8.25 -14.95 13.48
CA MET A 64 6.81 -15.14 13.33
C MET A 64 6.44 -16.59 12.96
N ASP A 65 7.37 -17.54 13.04
CA ASP A 65 7.28 -18.91 12.51
C ASP A 65 5.97 -19.62 12.86
N ALA A 66 5.65 -19.64 14.15
CA ALA A 66 4.40 -20.21 14.64
C ALA A 66 3.25 -19.20 14.53
N GLN A 67 3.53 -17.92 14.80
CA GLN A 67 2.52 -16.87 14.90
C GLN A 67 1.70 -16.69 13.62
N VAL A 68 2.32 -16.80 12.44
CA VAL A 68 1.61 -16.68 11.15
C VAL A 68 0.51 -17.72 10.95
N SER A 69 0.49 -18.80 11.74
CA SER A 69 -0.56 -19.82 11.66
C SER A 69 -1.87 -19.42 12.36
N TRP A 70 -1.84 -18.48 13.30
CA TRP A 70 -3.04 -18.04 14.03
C TRP A 70 -3.28 -16.53 14.00
N ASP A 71 -2.25 -15.72 13.75
CA ASP A 71 -2.36 -14.26 13.65
C ASP A 71 -2.20 -13.82 12.19
N PRO A 72 -3.32 -13.51 11.50
CA PRO A 72 -3.28 -13.09 10.10
C PRO A 72 -2.67 -11.69 9.90
N LEU A 73 -2.48 -10.92 10.97
CA LEU A 73 -1.93 -9.57 10.92
C LEU A 73 -0.43 -9.53 11.22
N GLY A 74 0.17 -10.63 11.69
CA GLY A 74 1.58 -10.65 12.09
C GLY A 74 1.93 -9.54 13.09
N SER A 75 1.03 -9.30 14.05
CA SER A 75 1.13 -8.21 15.02
C SER A 75 2.31 -8.38 15.99
N CYS A 76 2.75 -7.31 16.67
CA CYS A 76 3.95 -7.40 17.53
C CYS A 76 3.83 -8.52 18.56
N SER A 77 4.86 -9.35 18.68
CA SER A 77 4.91 -10.47 19.63
C SER A 77 4.70 -10.05 21.08
N CYS A 78 5.02 -8.79 21.40
CA CYS A 78 4.76 -8.15 22.69
C CYS A 78 3.27 -8.10 23.08
N TRP A 79 2.33 -8.23 22.13
CA TRP A 79 0.89 -8.29 22.39
C TRP A 79 0.36 -9.70 22.65
N HIS A 80 1.22 -10.71 22.50
CA HIS A 80 0.88 -12.12 22.69
C HIS A 80 1.57 -12.61 23.97
N GLY A 81 0.86 -12.49 25.10
CA GLY A 81 1.27 -12.93 26.44
C GLY A 81 0.09 -13.51 27.21
#